data_AF-A0A0B1SGV2-F1
#
_entry.id   AF-A0A0B1SGV2-F1
#
_cell.length_a   1.000
_cell.length_b   1.000
_cell.length_c   1.000
_cell.angle_alpha   90.00
_cell.angle_beta   90.00
_cell.angle_gamma   90.00
#
_symmetry.space_group_name_H-M   'P 1'
#
loop_
_entity.id
_entity.type
_entity.pdbx_description
1 polymer ?
#
loop_
_entity_poly.entity_id
_entity_poly.type
_entity_poly.pdbx_seq_one_letter_code
_entity_poly.pdbx_strand_id
1 'polypeptide(L)'
;MTVLKGTAPNATIRKVVIGGQQQPTEEDKTILLFGPVRAGKTTTINSMLNYLYDVKRENNFRFVLDTEIKKTTALTAYVLNNTVLPFSVTVVDTPGVVNVKNNMDVSTLIKKWFEQVGFSS
;
A
#
# COMPACT_ATOMS: atom_id res chain seq x y z
N MET A 1 -2.00 -1.84 13.72
CA MET A 1 -2.76 -1.08 12.70
C MET A 1 -2.93 0.33 13.20
N THR A 2 -2.28 1.30 12.58
CA THR A 2 -2.43 2.72 12.97
C THR A 2 -3.27 3.40 11.90
N VAL A 3 -4.38 4.01 12.30
CA VAL A 3 -5.26 4.77 11.41
C VAL A 3 -4.77 6.22 11.41
N LEU A 4 -4.33 6.72 10.26
CA LEU A 4 -4.04 8.14 10.09
C LEU A 4 -5.37 8.85 9.78
N LYS A 5 -5.86 9.68 10.70
CA LYS A 5 -7.09 10.47 10.53
C LYS A 5 -6.73 11.83 9.91
N GLY A 6 -7.21 12.10 8.71
CA GLY A 6 -7.11 13.41 8.04
C GLY A 6 -8.32 14.31 8.29
N THR A 7 -8.12 15.62 8.20
CA THR A 7 -9.08 16.72 8.48
C THR A 7 -10.11 16.99 7.36
N ALA A 8 -10.61 15.94 6.71
CA ALA A 8 -11.81 16.02 5.85
C ALA A 8 -12.75 14.87 6.19
N PRO A 9 -14.08 15.03 6.12
CA PRO A 9 -14.99 14.31 7.01
C PRO A 9 -15.00 12.77 6.93
N ASN A 10 -14.38 12.12 5.93
CA ASN A 10 -14.45 10.64 5.80
C ASN A 10 -13.31 9.94 5.00
N ALA A 11 -12.21 10.60 4.61
CA ALA A 11 -11.14 9.92 3.86
C ALA A 11 -10.10 9.28 4.81
N THR A 12 -10.33 8.03 5.21
CA THR A 12 -9.43 7.31 6.12
C THR A 12 -8.38 6.53 5.33
N ILE A 13 -7.11 6.90 5.48
CA ILE A 13 -5.98 6.15 4.90
C ILE A 13 -5.52 5.11 5.91
N ARG A 14 -5.48 3.85 5.49
CA ARG A 14 -5.00 2.76 6.35
C ARG A 14 -3.49 2.65 6.22
N LYS A 15 -2.77 2.63 7.34
CA LYS A 15 -1.33 2.33 7.38
C LYS A 15 -1.12 0.97 8.04
N VAL A 16 -0.42 0.08 7.33
CA VAL A 16 -0.01 -1.23 7.81
C VAL A 16 1.51 -1.28 7.79
N VAL A 17 2.13 -1.59 8.91
CA VAL A 17 3.58 -1.72 9.03
C VAL A 17 3.91 -3.21 9.16
N ILE A 18 4.81 -3.70 8.31
CA ILE A 18 5.24 -5.10 8.23
C ILE A 18 6.74 -5.13 8.46
N GLY A 19 7.22 -6.14 9.20
CA GLY A 19 8.64 -6.27 9.56
C GLY A 19 9.09 -5.43 10.77
N GLY A 20 8.18 -4.69 11.42
CA GLY A 20 8.47 -3.93 12.64
C GLY A 20 8.92 -2.49 12.39
N GLN A 21 9.55 -1.88 13.39
CA GLN A 21 10.06 -0.52 13.27
C GLN A 21 11.39 -0.52 12.50
N GLN A 22 11.59 0.50 11.67
CA GLN A 22 12.83 0.83 10.99
C GLN A 22 12.93 2.36 10.97
N GLN A 23 14.14 2.89 11.13
CA GLN A 23 14.33 4.34 11.04
C GLN A 23 14.13 4.79 9.58
N PRO A 24 13.34 5.84 9.33
CA PRO A 24 13.17 6.38 7.99
C PRO A 24 14.49 6.87 7.41
N THR A 25 14.66 6.70 6.10
CA THR A 25 15.84 7.16 5.36
C THR A 25 15.43 7.96 4.12
N GLU A 26 16.33 8.80 3.60
CA GLU A 26 16.12 9.48 2.31
C GLU A 26 16.08 8.49 1.12
N GLU A 27 16.57 7.27 1.31
CA GLU A 27 16.52 6.21 0.32
C GLU A 27 15.17 5.50 0.26
N ASP A 28 14.33 5.63 1.29
CA ASP A 28 13.02 4.98 1.39
C ASP A 28 12.18 5.27 0.14
N LYS A 29 11.55 4.21 -0.41
CA LYS A 29 10.81 4.30 -1.66
C LYS A 29 9.33 4.15 -1.42
N THR A 30 8.54 4.91 -2.18
CA THR A 30 7.09 4.76 -2.22
C THR A 30 6.62 4.39 -3.62
N ILE A 31 5.83 3.31 -3.72
CA ILE A 31 5.26 2.80 -4.97
C ILE A 31 3.75 2.94 -4.88
N LEU A 32 3.14 3.65 -5.83
CA LEU A 32 1.68 3.77 -5.96
C LEU A 32 1.16 2.76 -6.97
N LEU A 33 0.32 1.81 -6.53
CA LEU A 33 -0.32 0.85 -7.40
C LEU A 33 -1.76 1.29 -7.71
N PHE A 34 -2.03 1.54 -8.99
CA PHE A 34 -3.34 1.96 -9.48
C PHE A 34 -3.74 1.20 -10.74
N GLY A 35 -5.04 1.11 -10.99
CA GLY A 35 -5.60 0.39 -12.14
C GLY A 35 -6.98 -0.21 -11.86
N PRO A 36 -7.60 -0.85 -12.87
CA PRO A 36 -8.95 -1.41 -12.75
C PRO A 36 -9.11 -2.45 -11.63
N VAL A 37 -10.36 -2.71 -11.25
CA VAL A 37 -10.70 -3.87 -10.41
C VAL A 37 -10.22 -5.16 -11.10
N ARG A 38 -9.70 -6.13 -10.32
CA ARG A 38 -9.16 -7.41 -10.80
C ARG A 38 -7.92 -7.33 -11.70
N ALA A 39 -7.25 -6.17 -11.79
CA ALA A 39 -5.99 -6.03 -12.51
C ALA A 39 -4.77 -6.68 -11.82
N GLY A 40 -4.96 -7.42 -10.72
CA GLY A 40 -3.88 -8.12 -10.00
C GLY A 40 -3.04 -7.27 -9.05
N LYS A 41 -3.42 -6.02 -8.75
CA LYS A 41 -2.65 -5.12 -7.85
C LYS A 41 -2.27 -5.77 -6.51
N THR A 42 -3.24 -6.32 -5.79
CA THR A 42 -2.99 -7.01 -4.51
C THR A 42 -2.12 -8.26 -4.69
N THR A 43 -2.32 -9.01 -5.77
CA THR A 43 -1.47 -10.16 -6.13
C THR A 43 0.00 -9.74 -6.29
N THR A 44 0.24 -8.59 -6.93
CA THR A 44 1.60 -8.01 -7.04
C THR A 44 2.19 -7.68 -5.68
N ILE A 45 1.40 -7.14 -4.74
CA ILE A 45 1.87 -6.84 -3.38
C ILE A 45 2.23 -8.14 -2.64
N ASN A 46 1.41 -9.20 -2.76
CA ASN A 46 1.71 -10.51 -2.18
C ASN A 46 3.04 -11.07 -2.71
N SER A 47 3.26 -10.96 -4.03
CA SER A 47 4.54 -11.37 -4.63
C SER A 47 5.71 -10.53 -4.10
N MET A 48 5.55 -9.21 -3.99
CA MET A 48 6.56 -8.31 -3.43
C MET A 48 6.90 -8.68 -1.98
N LEU A 49 5.90 -8.96 -1.14
CA LEU A 49 6.12 -9.39 0.25
C LEU A 49 6.99 -10.65 0.33
N ASN A 50 6.62 -11.70 -0.41
CA ASN A 50 7.37 -12.95 -0.37
C ASN A 50 8.80 -12.77 -0.91
N TYR A 51 8.97 -11.98 -1.96
CA TYR A 51 10.29 -11.69 -2.52
C TYR A 51 11.17 -10.87 -1.56
N LEU A 52 10.63 -9.77 -1.02
CA LEU A 52 11.39 -8.82 -0.18
C LEU A 52 11.73 -9.39 1.21
N TYR A 53 10.99 -10.39 1.69
CA TYR A 53 11.31 -11.10 2.93
C TYR A 53 12.04 -12.43 2.69
N ASP A 54 12.67 -12.61 1.51
CA ASP A 54 13.44 -13.81 1.13
C ASP A 54 12.67 -15.13 1.35
N VAL A 55 11.35 -15.13 1.11
CA VAL A 55 10.55 -16.36 1.15
C VAL A 55 10.78 -17.13 -0.13
N LYS A 56 11.55 -18.21 -0.02
CA LYS A 56 11.96 -19.07 -1.12
C LYS A 56 10.88 -20.09 -1.45
N ARG A 57 11.04 -20.73 -2.61
CA ARG A 57 10.08 -21.73 -3.09
C ARG A 57 10.00 -22.93 -2.14
N GLU A 58 11.12 -23.28 -1.51
CA GLU A 58 11.30 -24.42 -0.61
C GLU A 58 10.69 -24.16 0.79
N ASN A 59 10.41 -22.90 1.14
CA ASN A 59 9.75 -22.60 2.40
C ASN A 59 8.30 -23.08 2.38
N ASN A 60 7.86 -23.65 3.51
CA ASN A 60 6.52 -24.21 3.69
C ASN A 60 5.46 -23.17 4.10
N PHE A 61 5.76 -21.88 3.94
CA PHE A 61 4.87 -20.78 4.27
C PHE A 61 4.94 -19.68 3.21
N ARG A 62 3.92 -18.82 3.18
CA ARG A 62 3.87 -17.61 2.35
C ARG A 62 3.19 -16.47 3.10
N PHE A 63 3.68 -15.26 2.88
CA PHE A 63 2.94 -14.05 3.28
C PHE A 63 1.80 -13.82 2.29
N VAL A 64 0.61 -13.58 2.81
CA VAL A 64 -0.58 -13.25 2.02
C VAL A 64 -1.30 -12.12 2.72
N LEU A 65 -1.61 -11.06 1.96
CA LEU A 65 -2.58 -10.08 2.39
C LEU A 65 -3.97 -10.73 2.29
N ASP A 66 -4.60 -10.99 3.43
CA ASP A 66 -5.96 -11.52 3.51
C ASP A 66 -6.98 -10.43 3.10
N THR A 67 -7.05 -10.17 1.80
CA THR A 67 -7.92 -9.14 1.20
C THR A 67 -8.89 -9.72 0.18
N GLU A 68 -8.80 -11.00 -0.16
CA GLU A 68 -9.70 -11.62 -1.16
C GLU A 68 -11.18 -11.55 -0.77
N ILE A 69 -11.47 -11.35 0.52
CA ILE A 69 -12.85 -11.29 1.04
C ILE A 69 -13.40 -9.85 1.09
N LYS A 70 -12.57 -8.81 1.02
CA LYS A 70 -13.01 -7.42 1.18
C LYS A 70 -12.55 -6.56 0.02
N LYS A 71 -13.50 -6.05 -0.78
CA LYS A 71 -13.24 -4.94 -1.72
C LYS A 71 -12.35 -3.91 -1.02
N THR A 72 -11.22 -3.54 -1.63
CA THR A 72 -10.42 -2.40 -1.19
C THR A 72 -11.30 -1.16 -1.28
N THR A 73 -11.89 -0.75 -0.17
CA THR A 73 -12.79 0.42 -0.08
C THR A 73 -12.04 1.70 0.29
N ALA A 74 -10.78 1.58 0.70
CA ALA A 74 -9.94 2.67 1.14
C ALA A 74 -8.50 2.50 0.65
N LEU A 75 -7.80 3.62 0.48
CA LEU A 75 -6.37 3.64 0.18
C LEU A 75 -5.59 3.07 1.37
N THR A 76 -4.72 2.10 1.10
CA THR A 76 -3.92 1.40 2.12
C THR A 76 -2.44 1.50 1.79
N ALA A 77 -1.65 2.06 2.71
CA ALA A 77 -0.20 2.11 2.63
C ALA A 77 0.40 0.95 3.44
N TYR A 78 1.05 0.02 2.75
CA TYR A 78 1.82 -1.07 3.33
C TYR A 78 3.29 -0.66 3.41
N VAL A 79 3.78 -0.39 4.62
CA VAL A 79 5.18 -0.06 4.88
C VAL A 79 5.92 -1.35 5.17
N LEU A 80 6.85 -1.70 4.28
CA LEU A 80 7.69 -2.90 4.35
C LEU A 80 9.05 -2.51 4.91
N ASN A 81 9.28 -2.90 6.16
CA ASN A 81 10.51 -2.64 6.89
C ASN A 81 11.30 -3.93 7.07
N ASN A 82 12.59 -3.79 7.35
CA ASN A 82 13.53 -4.87 7.66
C ASN A 82 13.46 -5.98 6.60
N THR A 83 13.39 -5.56 5.33
CA THR A 83 13.41 -6.44 4.16
C THR A 83 14.86 -6.76 3.76
N VAL A 84 15.06 -7.51 2.69
CA VAL A 84 16.39 -7.68 2.07
C VAL A 84 16.98 -6.38 1.49
N LEU A 85 16.19 -5.31 1.39
CA LEU A 85 16.65 -3.99 0.95
C LEU A 85 17.15 -3.15 2.12
N PRO A 86 18.12 -2.25 1.89
CA PRO A 86 18.68 -1.38 2.95
C PRO A 86 17.77 -0.22 3.36
N PHE A 87 16.61 -0.06 2.71
CA PHE A 87 15.64 1.00 2.94
C PHE A 87 14.21 0.45 3.00
N SER A 88 13.30 1.25 3.52
CA SER A 88 11.88 0.88 3.63
C SER A 88 11.20 1.03 2.28
N VAL A 89 10.27 0.13 1.96
CA VAL A 89 9.40 0.24 0.78
C VAL A 89 7.96 0.42 1.22
N THR A 90 7.36 1.55 0.87
CA THR A 90 5.92 1.77 1.07
C THR A 90 5.17 1.48 -0.21
N VAL A 91 4.23 0.52 -0.18
CA VAL A 91 3.33 0.24 -1.30
C VAL A 91 1.94 0.77 -1.00
N VAL A 92 1.46 1.67 -1.84
CA VAL A 92 0.14 2.29 -1.70
C VAL A 92 -0.83 1.56 -2.62
N ASP A 93 -1.69 0.74 -2.04
CA ASP A 93 -2.78 0.06 -2.73
C ASP A 93 -4.01 0.96 -2.81
N THR A 94 -4.56 1.08 -4.01
CA THR A 94 -5.74 1.89 -4.29
C THR A 94 -6.94 0.99 -4.61
N PRO A 95 -8.17 1.41 -4.22
CA PRO A 95 -9.38 0.80 -4.72
C PRO A 95 -9.34 0.63 -6.24
N GLY A 96 -9.76 -0.53 -6.75
CA GLY A 96 -9.85 -0.72 -8.19
C GLY A 96 -10.86 0.24 -8.82
N VAL A 97 -10.47 0.86 -9.93
CA VAL A 97 -11.35 1.77 -10.67
C VAL A 97 -12.47 0.96 -11.32
N VAL A 98 -13.73 1.28 -11.01
CA VAL A 98 -14.92 0.69 -11.65
C VAL A 98 -15.35 1.60 -12.81
N ASN A 99 -14.95 1.22 -14.01
CA ASN A 99 -15.37 1.72 -15.33
C ASN A 99 -15.90 3.18 -15.43
N VAL A 100 -14.98 4.09 -15.82
CA VAL A 100 -15.08 5.39 -16.54
C VAL A 100 -16.05 6.50 -16.10
N LYS A 101 -17.14 6.26 -15.35
CA LYS A 101 -18.04 7.36 -14.95
C LYS A 101 -17.66 8.07 -13.64
N ASN A 102 -16.85 7.45 -12.78
CA ASN A 102 -16.47 7.96 -11.45
C ASN A 102 -14.94 8.03 -11.20
N ASN A 103 -14.12 8.29 -12.24
CA ASN A 103 -12.66 8.47 -12.10
C ASN A 103 -12.23 9.57 -11.10
N MET A 104 -13.15 10.45 -10.73
CA MET A 104 -12.93 11.51 -9.75
C MET A 104 -12.65 10.95 -8.34
N ASP A 105 -13.18 9.78 -7.98
CA ASP A 105 -13.07 9.28 -6.61
C ASP A 105 -11.65 8.79 -6.28
N VAL A 106 -11.04 8.01 -7.18
CA VAL A 106 -9.68 7.47 -6.98
C VAL A 106 -8.62 8.57 -7.14
N SER A 107 -8.77 9.46 -8.12
CA SER A 107 -7.84 10.59 -8.29
C SER A 107 -7.90 11.57 -7.13
N THR A 108 -9.09 11.86 -6.58
CA THR A 108 -9.25 12.65 -5.36
C THR A 108 -8.62 11.98 -4.15
N LEU A 109 -8.77 10.65 -4.00
CA LEU A 109 -8.12 9.90 -2.92
C LEU A 109 -6.59 9.94 -3.01
N ILE A 110 -6.04 9.77 -4.22
CA ILE A 110 -4.60 9.84 -4.46
C ILE A 110 -4.08 11.25 -4.15
N LYS A 111 -4.73 12.30 -4.64
CA LYS A 111 -4.37 13.70 -4.35
C LYS A 111 -4.35 13.97 -2.84
N LYS A 112 -5.40 13.57 -2.13
CA LYS A 112 -5.48 13.71 -0.66
C LYS A 112 -4.36 12.96 0.05
N TRP A 113 -4.01 11.75 -0.42
CA TRP A 113 -2.88 11.02 0.14
C TRP A 113 -1.59 11.81 -0.05
N PHE A 114 -1.28 12.26 -1.28
CA PHE A 114 -0.08 13.08 -1.57
C PHE A 114 0.01 14.33 -0.69
N GLU A 115 -1.09 15.04 -0.49
CA GLU A 115 -1.16 16.21 0.39
C GLU A 115 -0.88 15.86 1.86
N GLN A 116 -1.31 14.68 2.33
CA GLN A 116 -1.13 14.24 3.71
C GLN A 116 0.27 13.69 4.02
N VAL A 117 0.94 13.05 3.05
CA VAL A 117 2.29 12.51 3.28
C VAL A 117 3.33 13.62 3.33
N GLY A 118 2.98 14.85 2.93
CA GLY A 118 3.87 15.99 3.02
C GLY A 118 5.11 15.80 2.14
N PHE A 119 4.94 15.92 0.82
CA PHE A 119 6.02 16.50 0.01
C PHE A 119 5.96 18.03 0.18
N SER A 120 6.01 18.51 1.43
CA SER A 120 6.30 19.91 1.70
C SER A 120 7.78 20.10 1.43
N SER A 121 8.06 20.61 0.24
CA SER A 121 9.30 21.30 -0.14
C SER A 121 9.76 22.29 0.92
#